data_AF-A0A8W8NVF3-F1
#
_entry.id   AF-A0A8W8NVF3-F1
#
_cell.length_a   1.000
_cell.length_b   1.000
_cell.length_c   1.000
_cell.angle_alpha   90.00
_cell.angle_beta   90.00
_cell.angle_gamma   90.00
#
_symmetry.space_group_name_H-M   'P 1'
#
loop_
_entity.id
_entity.type
_entity.pdbx_description
1 polymer ?
#
loop_
_entity_poly.entity_id
_entity_poly.type
_entity_poly.pdbx_seq_one_letter_code
_entity_poly.pdbx_strand_id
1 'polypeptide(L)'
;AAKHYSVPLLVCAAMFKLSPKYLCSYDQDAFNKFVSPKDVMNFEEGEIASRAQIDNPVFDYVPPELVTLYVSNIGGNAPSYVYRLLSEFYHPDDHEL
;
A
#
# COMPACT_ATOMS: atom_id res chain seq x y z
N ALA A 1 12.47 -6.02 -7.64
CA ALA A 1 13.84 -6.37 -7.20
C ALA A 1 13.88 -7.63 -6.31
N ALA A 2 13.31 -7.62 -5.09
CA ALA A 2 13.41 -8.76 -4.16
C ALA A 2 12.95 -10.11 -4.78
N LYS A 3 11.77 -10.13 -5.43
CA LYS A 3 11.27 -11.30 -6.16
C LYS A 3 12.22 -11.81 -7.26
N HIS A 4 12.90 -10.90 -7.97
CA HIS A 4 13.84 -11.27 -9.04
C HIS A 4 15.07 -12.01 -8.49
N TYR A 5 15.52 -11.66 -7.29
CA TYR A 5 16.66 -12.30 -6.63
C TYR A 5 16.25 -13.36 -5.59
N SER A 6 14.99 -13.82 -5.63
CA SER A 6 14.45 -14.81 -4.69
C SER A 6 14.66 -14.46 -3.21
N VAL A 7 14.64 -13.17 -2.89
CA VAL A 7 14.76 -12.66 -1.52
C VAL A 7 13.36 -12.59 -0.88
N PRO A 8 13.14 -13.19 0.30
CA PRO A 8 11.84 -13.15 0.97
C PRO A 8 11.49 -11.73 1.43
N LEU A 9 10.23 -11.34 1.26
CA LEU A 9 9.70 -10.04 1.70
C LEU A 9 8.88 -10.23 2.98
N LEU A 10 9.34 -9.63 4.07
CA LEU A 10 8.64 -9.62 5.35
C LEU A 10 7.99 -8.26 5.57
N VAL A 11 6.69 -8.25 5.90
CA VAL A 11 5.95 -7.02 6.19
C VAL A 11 5.69 -6.94 7.69
N CYS A 12 6.32 -5.97 8.35
CA CYS A 12 6.12 -5.71 9.78
C CYS A 12 5.04 -4.64 9.97
N ALA A 13 3.82 -5.05 10.33
CA ALA A 13 2.71 -4.14 10.52
C ALA A 13 1.81 -4.59 11.67
N ALA A 14 1.39 -3.65 12.51
CA ALA A 14 0.43 -3.91 13.57
C ALA A 14 -0.98 -4.17 13.00
N MET A 15 -1.81 -4.92 13.73
CA MET A 15 -3.10 -5.39 13.19
C MET A 15 -4.12 -4.30 12.94
N PHE A 16 -4.04 -3.17 13.63
CA PHE A 16 -4.92 -2.03 13.38
C PHE A 16 -4.70 -1.37 12.00
N LYS A 17 -3.60 -1.71 11.29
CA LYS A 17 -3.36 -1.25 9.91
C LYS A 17 -4.02 -2.15 8.86
N LEU A 18 -4.56 -3.31 9.25
CA LEU A 18 -5.34 -4.16 8.37
C LEU A 18 -6.68 -3.46 8.07
N SER A 19 -7.16 -3.53 6.84
CA SER A 19 -8.46 -2.97 6.45
C SER A 19 -9.22 -4.00 5.61
N PRO A 20 -10.55 -4.11 5.77
CA PRO A 20 -11.37 -5.01 4.95
C PRO A 20 -11.60 -4.48 3.53
N LYS A 21 -11.22 -3.23 3.23
CA LYS A 21 -11.40 -2.64 1.90
C LYS A 21 -10.57 -3.39 0.86
N TYR A 22 -11.26 -4.07 -0.05
CA TYR A 22 -10.64 -4.68 -1.22
C TYR A 22 -10.63 -3.67 -2.36
N LEU A 23 -9.47 -3.05 -2.57
CA LEU A 23 -9.25 -2.21 -3.74
C LEU A 23 -8.85 -3.12 -4.91
N CYS A 24 -9.69 -3.14 -5.95
CA CYS A 24 -9.40 -3.88 -7.18
C CYS A 24 -8.37 -3.13 -8.03
N SER A 25 -7.60 -3.87 -8.84
CA SER A 25 -6.51 -3.35 -9.67
C SER A 25 -6.90 -2.27 -10.70
N TYR A 26 -8.19 -2.09 -10.98
CA TYR A 26 -8.69 -1.06 -11.90
C TYR A 26 -8.87 0.32 -11.25
N ASP A 27 -8.82 0.43 -9.92
CA ASP A 27 -9.00 1.69 -9.19
C ASP A 27 -7.66 2.20 -8.63
N GLN A 28 -6.65 2.30 -9.51
CA GLN A 28 -5.27 2.64 -9.11
C GLN A 28 -5.14 4.02 -8.47
N ASP A 29 -6.00 4.96 -8.89
CA ASP A 29 -6.05 6.32 -8.35
C ASP A 29 -6.44 6.34 -6.85
N ALA A 30 -7.15 5.31 -6.37
CA ALA A 30 -7.53 5.18 -4.97
C ALA A 30 -6.38 4.71 -4.05
N PHE A 31 -5.32 4.10 -4.60
CA PHE A 31 -4.18 3.61 -3.81
C PHE A 31 -3.16 4.72 -3.52
N ASN A 32 -2.95 5.60 -4.49
CA ASN A 32 -1.87 6.58 -4.44
C ASN A 32 -2.40 7.89 -3.85
N LYS A 33 -1.78 8.31 -2.75
CA LYS A 33 -1.99 9.65 -2.22
C LYS A 33 -0.99 10.61 -2.85
N PHE A 34 -1.47 11.49 -3.71
CA PHE A 34 -0.65 12.58 -4.26
C PHE A 34 -0.55 13.72 -3.25
N VAL A 35 0.67 14.20 -3.05
CA VAL A 35 0.95 15.38 -2.21
C VAL A 35 1.58 16.49 -3.05
N SER A 36 1.87 17.62 -2.40
CA SER A 36 2.47 18.77 -3.09
C SER A 36 3.74 18.37 -3.84
N PRO A 37 3.89 18.75 -5.13
CA PRO A 37 5.11 18.51 -5.89
C PRO A 37 6.36 19.22 -5.36
N LYS A 38 6.20 20.11 -4.37
CA LYS A 38 7.30 20.87 -3.75
C LYS A 38 8.45 19.99 -3.23
N ASP A 39 8.13 18.78 -2.75
CA ASP A 39 9.14 17.86 -2.21
C ASP A 39 9.98 17.18 -3.31
N VAL A 40 9.49 17.21 -4.56
CA VAL A 40 10.17 16.64 -5.73
C VAL A 40 10.85 17.74 -6.55
N MET A 41 10.26 18.95 -6.60
CA MET A 41 10.77 20.08 -7.35
C MET A 41 10.61 21.41 -6.59
N ASN A 42 11.66 22.24 -6.60
CA ASN A 42 11.62 23.56 -5.98
C ASN A 42 10.75 24.53 -6.78
N PHE A 43 10.03 25.41 -6.08
CA PHE A 43 9.14 26.38 -6.72
C PHE A 43 9.90 27.45 -7.56
N GLU A 44 11.19 27.64 -7.29
CA GLU A 44 12.05 28.56 -8.04
C GLU A 44 12.29 28.08 -9.49
N GLU A 45 12.07 26.79 -9.78
CA GLU A 45 12.18 26.19 -11.11
C GLU A 45 10.88 26.33 -11.92
N GLY A 46 10.21 27.49 -11.79
CA GLY A 46 8.87 27.75 -12.33
C GLY A 46 8.74 27.58 -13.86
N GLU A 47 9.84 27.79 -14.61
CA GLU A 47 9.90 27.49 -16.05
C GLU A 47 9.62 26.00 -16.34
N ILE A 48 10.17 25.10 -15.53
CA ILE A 48 10.04 23.65 -15.72
C ILE A 48 8.68 23.18 -15.22
N ALA A 49 8.22 23.70 -14.07
CA ALA A 49 6.90 23.40 -13.53
C ALA A 49 5.76 23.81 -14.49
N SER A 50 5.97 24.84 -15.32
CA SER A 50 4.99 25.24 -16.34
C SER A 50 4.95 24.33 -17.58
N ARG A 51 5.97 23.49 -17.79
CA ARG A 51 6.16 22.67 -19.00
C ARG A 51 6.11 21.17 -18.75
N ALA A 52 6.08 20.72 -17.49
CA ALA A 52 6.08 19.32 -17.11
C ALA A 52 4.98 19.03 -16.07
N GLN A 53 4.35 17.87 -16.20
CA GLN A 53 3.51 17.32 -15.13
C GLN A 53 4.43 16.64 -14.10
N ILE A 54 4.24 17.01 -12.83
CA ILE A 54 5.06 16.50 -11.73
C ILE A 54 4.13 15.77 -10.77
N ASP A 55 4.28 14.45 -10.72
CA ASP A 55 3.50 13.59 -9.83
C ASP A 55 4.33 13.25 -8.58
N ASN A 56 3.72 13.40 -7.40
CA ASN A 56 4.35 13.06 -6.11
C ASN A 56 3.46 12.09 -5.29
N PRO A 57 3.43 10.79 -5.66
CA PRO A 57 2.71 9.77 -4.89
C PRO A 57 3.50 9.35 -3.63
N VAL A 58 2.84 9.38 -2.48
CA VAL A 58 3.47 9.01 -1.18
C VAL A 58 3.25 7.55 -0.81
N PHE A 59 2.23 6.92 -1.39
CA PHE A 59 1.98 5.50 -1.25
C PHE A 59 2.18 4.79 -2.59
N ASP A 60 2.45 3.51 -2.51
CA ASP A 60 2.56 2.62 -3.64
C ASP A 60 1.89 1.28 -3.29
N TYR A 61 1.40 0.59 -4.31
CA TYR A 61 0.72 -0.68 -4.15
C TYR A 61 1.70 -1.84 -4.31
N VAL A 62 1.81 -2.67 -3.27
CA VAL A 62 2.56 -3.93 -3.32
C VAL A 62 1.59 -5.10 -3.45
N PRO A 63 1.59 -5.82 -4.59
CA PRO A 63 0.75 -6.99 -4.76
C PRO A 63 1.01 -8.07 -3.70
N PRO A 64 -0.03 -8.77 -3.21
CA PRO A 64 0.09 -9.75 -2.13
C PRO A 64 0.98 -10.95 -2.48
N GLU A 65 1.11 -11.31 -3.77
CA GLU A 65 1.98 -12.39 -4.24
C GLU A 65 3.48 -12.09 -4.13
N LEU A 66 3.85 -10.85 -3.81
CA LEU A 66 5.24 -10.47 -3.54
C LEU A 66 5.60 -10.62 -2.05
N VAL A 67 4.61 -10.72 -1.16
CA VAL A 67 4.81 -10.81 0.29
C VAL A 67 5.00 -12.26 0.70
N THR A 68 6.03 -12.53 1.50
CA THR A 68 6.32 -13.88 2.01
C THR A 68 5.64 -14.12 3.37
N LEU A 69 5.69 -13.13 4.27
CA LEU A 69 5.14 -13.25 5.61
C LEU A 69 4.73 -11.87 6.16
N TYR A 70 3.60 -11.80 6.84
CA TYR A 70 3.19 -10.67 7.66
C TYR A 70 3.56 -10.92 9.12
N VAL A 71 4.33 -10.02 9.73
CA VAL A 71 4.66 -10.05 11.14
C VAL A 71 3.88 -8.93 11.83
N SER A 72 2.97 -9.31 12.72
CA SER A 72 2.14 -8.38 13.48
C SER A 72 2.29 -8.60 14.98
N ASN A 73 1.57 -7.80 15.77
CA ASN A 73 1.56 -7.89 17.23
C ASN A 73 0.99 -9.21 17.76
N ILE A 74 0.30 -10.01 16.94
CA ILE A 74 -0.23 -11.33 17.31
C ILE A 74 0.61 -12.50 16.77
N GLY A 75 1.66 -12.23 15.99
CA GLY A 75 2.56 -13.24 15.44
C GLY A 75 2.76 -13.14 13.93
N GLY A 76 3.35 -14.19 13.36
CA GLY A 76 3.62 -14.32 11.93
C GLY A 76 2.47 -15.02 11.20
N ASN A 77 1.97 -14.41 10.13
CA ASN A 77 0.87 -14.93 9.31
C ASN A 77 1.27 -14.97 7.83
N ALA A 78 0.97 -16.07 7.15
CA ALA A 78 1.11 -16.15 5.70
C ALA A 78 0.07 -15.25 5.01
N PRO A 79 0.34 -14.71 3.81
CA PRO A 79 -0.62 -13.92 3.05
C PRO A 79 -1.96 -14.62 2.82
N SER A 80 -1.93 -15.94 2.64
CA SER A 80 -3.14 -16.77 2.47
C SER A 80 -4.02 -16.83 3.72
N TYR A 81 -3.53 -16.43 4.90
CA TYR A 81 -4.32 -16.41 6.13
C TYR A 81 -5.07 -15.09 6.36
N VAL A 82 -4.80 -14.06 5.54
CA VAL A 82 -5.37 -12.71 5.73
C VAL A 82 -6.90 -12.68 5.69
N TYR A 83 -7.54 -13.49 4.84
CA TYR A 83 -9.01 -13.55 4.77
C TYR A 83 -9.65 -13.99 6.11
N ARG A 84 -8.97 -14.88 6.83
CA ARG A 84 -9.42 -15.37 8.13
C ARG A 84 -9.22 -14.30 9.20
N LEU A 85 -8.09 -13.59 9.17
CA LEU A 85 -7.88 -12.43 10.04
C LEU A 85 -8.99 -11.39 9.84
N LEU A 86 -9.37 -11.10 8.61
CA LEU A 86 -10.47 -10.16 8.34
C LEU A 86 -11.78 -10.62 8.99
N SER A 87 -12.13 -11.90 8.87
CA SER A 87 -13.35 -12.46 9.47
C SER A 87 -13.31 -12.52 11.00
N GLU A 88 -12.11 -12.57 11.60
CA GLU A 88 -11.92 -12.57 13.06
C GLU A 88 -11.98 -11.15 13.65
N PHE A 89 -11.60 -10.11 12.88
CA PHE A 89 -11.51 -8.72 13.36
C PHE A 89 -12.66 -7.80 12.90
N TYR A 90 -13.32 -8.10 11.77
CA TYR A 90 -14.35 -7.25 11.19
C TYR A 90 -15.66 -8.04 11.00
N HIS A 91 -16.79 -7.38 11.26
CA HIS A 91 -18.08 -7.92 10.85
C HIS A 91 -18.23 -7.73 9.33
N PRO A 92 -18.82 -8.69 8.58
CA PRO A 92 -19.02 -8.56 7.14
C PRO A 92 -19.79 -7.30 6.73
N ASP A 93 -20.73 -6.86 7.58
CA ASP A 93 -21.54 -5.65 7.33
C ASP A 93 -20.74 -4.34 7.52
N ASP A 94 -19.56 -4.38 8.14
CA ASP A 94 -18.72 -3.20 8.41
C ASP A 94 -17.70 -2.94 7.28
N HIS A 95 -17.78 -3.67 6.16
CA HIS A 95 -16.84 -3.53 5.05
C HIS A 95 -17.06 -2.24 4.25
N GLU A 96 -18.29 -1.74 4.22
CA GLU A 96 -18.68 -0.47 3.62
C GLU A 96 -19.11 0.50 4.73
N LEU A 97 -18.22 1.44 5.07
CA LEU A 97 -18.46 2.53 6.02
C LEU A 97 -18.85 3.81 5.29
#